data_AF-A0A1H2M7A7-F1
#
_entry.id   AF-A0A1H2M7A7-F1
#
_cell.length_a   1.000
_cell.length_b   1.000
_cell.length_c   1.000
_cell.angle_alpha   90.00
_cell.angle_beta   90.00
_cell.angle_gamma   90.00
#
_symmetry.space_group_name_H-M   'P 1'
#
loop_
_entity.id
_entity.type
_entity.pdbx_description
1 polymer ?
#
loop_
_entity_poly.entity_id
_entity_poly.type
_entity_poly.pdbx_seq_one_letter_code
_entity_poly.pdbx_strand_id
1 'polypeptide(L)'
;MAIHQILLTANDFDKNGYPDAVVIEFRHNVEDEPNYSTIAVDHDEDGRTVLRLRADLNEDGNSDIDEQAALISLADNFLTIYRLQKDGRA
;
A
#
# COMPACT_ATOMS: atom_id res chain seq x y z
N MET A 1 -9.33 -11.88 12.61
CA MET A 1 -8.31 -11.40 13.60
C MET A 1 -8.32 -9.89 13.47
N ALA A 2 -8.77 -9.13 14.48
CA ALA A 2 -9.09 -7.72 14.25
C ALA A 2 -7.82 -6.88 13.97
N ILE A 3 -7.74 -6.35 12.74
CA ILE A 3 -6.80 -5.28 12.36
C ILE A 3 -7.42 -3.96 12.84
N HIS A 4 -6.68 -3.18 13.62
CA HIS A 4 -7.16 -1.86 14.05
C HIS A 4 -6.44 -0.72 13.34
N GLN A 5 -5.26 -0.98 12.77
CA GLN A 5 -4.43 0.05 12.18
C GLN A 5 -3.74 -0.43 10.91
N ILE A 6 -3.64 0.50 9.96
CA ILE A 6 -2.92 0.35 8.71
C ILE A 6 -1.88 1.47 8.66
N LEU A 7 -0.60 1.10 8.54
CA LEU A 7 0.48 2.04 8.29
C LEU A 7 0.86 1.98 6.81
N LEU A 8 0.89 3.15 6.17
CA LEU A 8 1.29 3.33 4.78
C LEU A 8 2.59 4.13 4.74
N THR A 9 3.64 3.56 4.13
CA THR A 9 4.93 4.24 3.97
C THR A 9 5.26 4.39 2.49
N ALA A 10 5.36 5.64 2.02
CA ALA A 10 5.83 5.96 0.68
C ALA A 10 7.37 5.83 0.64
N ASN A 11 7.88 5.11 -0.36
CA ASN A 11 9.30 4.97 -0.64
C ASN A 11 9.60 5.41 -2.06
N ASP A 12 10.75 6.07 -2.21
CA ASP A 12 11.38 6.44 -3.48
C ASP A 12 12.49 5.42 -3.75
N PHE A 13 12.09 4.30 -4.34
CA PHE A 13 12.89 3.10 -4.55
C PHE A 13 13.89 3.30 -5.68
N ASP A 14 13.47 3.91 -6.78
CA ASP A 14 14.34 4.24 -7.92
C ASP A 14 15.22 5.49 -7.72
N LYS A 15 14.91 6.31 -6.69
CA LYS A 15 15.64 7.52 -6.27
C LYS A 15 15.50 8.69 -7.24
N ASN A 16 14.37 8.80 -7.94
CA ASN A 16 14.07 9.91 -8.84
C ASN A 16 13.54 11.16 -8.11
N GLY A 17 13.35 11.08 -6.80
CA GLY A 17 12.82 12.17 -5.96
C GLY A 17 11.31 12.09 -5.75
N TYR A 18 10.60 11.15 -6.35
CA TYR A 18 9.18 10.90 -6.20
C TYR A 18 8.97 9.46 -5.71
N PRO A 19 8.10 9.22 -4.71
CA PRO A 19 7.84 7.86 -4.29
C PRO A 19 7.13 7.06 -5.39
N ASP A 20 7.59 5.84 -5.59
CA ASP A 20 7.19 4.82 -6.57
C ASP A 20 6.81 3.48 -5.89
N ALA A 21 6.93 3.41 -4.56
CA ALA A 21 6.53 2.24 -3.79
C ALA A 21 5.76 2.62 -2.52
N VAL A 22 4.82 1.75 -2.13
CA VAL A 22 4.11 1.82 -0.85
C VAL A 22 4.32 0.52 -0.09
N VAL A 23 4.78 0.63 1.14
CA VAL A 23 4.74 -0.47 2.10
C VAL A 23 3.46 -0.31 2.92
N ILE A 24 2.65 -1.37 2.94
CA ILE A 24 1.38 -1.43 3.67
C ILE A 24 1.55 -2.46 4.79
N GLU A 25 1.36 -2.01 6.02
CA GLU A 25 1.49 -2.84 7.22
C GLU A 25 0.18 -2.88 7.99
N PHE A 26 -0.31 -4.09 8.26
CA PHE A 26 -1.51 -4.34 9.04
C PHE A 26 -1.14 -4.67 10.46
N ARG A 27 -1.53 -3.82 11.41
CA ARG A 27 -1.15 -3.93 12.82
C ARG A 27 -2.38 -3.97 13.72
N HIS A 28 -2.21 -4.61 14.87
CA HIS A 28 -3.21 -4.53 15.94
C HIS A 28 -3.08 -3.22 16.71
N ASN A 29 -1.85 -2.75 17.00
CA ASN A 29 -1.53 -1.41 17.48
C ASN A 29 -0.25 -0.87 16.83
N VAL A 30 0.02 0.44 16.96
CA VAL A 30 1.17 1.10 16.31
C VAL A 30 2.49 0.50 16.77
N GLU A 31 2.58 0.13 18.05
CA GLU A 31 3.80 -0.42 18.64
C GLU A 31 3.98 -1.92 18.37
N ASP A 32 2.95 -2.60 17.87
CA ASP A 32 3.02 -4.03 17.60
C ASP A 32 3.75 -4.32 16.28
N GLU A 33 4.36 -5.50 16.21
CA GLU A 33 4.84 -6.05 14.95
C GLU A 33 3.65 -6.25 13.98
N PRO A 34 3.83 -6.00 12.67
CA PRO A 34 2.77 -6.18 11.71
C PRO A 34 2.36 -7.64 11.60
N ASN A 35 1.05 -7.89 11.66
CA ASN A 35 0.48 -9.20 11.39
C ASN A 35 0.73 -9.61 9.93
N TYR A 36 0.67 -8.63 9.03
CA TYR A 36 0.97 -8.77 7.61
C TYR A 36 1.63 -7.50 7.09
N SER A 37 2.63 -7.67 6.23
CA SER A 37 3.25 -6.58 5.48
C SER A 37 3.23 -6.92 3.99
N THR A 38 2.84 -5.97 3.16
CA THR A 38 2.93 -6.09 1.70
C THR A 38 3.62 -4.87 1.12
N ILE A 39 4.28 -5.07 -0.02
CA ILE A 39 4.89 -4.00 -0.79
C ILE A 39 4.16 -3.92 -2.12
N ALA A 40 3.77 -2.71 -2.46
CA ALA A 40 3.13 -2.33 -3.69
C ALA A 40 4.12 -1.43 -4.44
N VAL A 41 4.53 -1.80 -5.65
CA VAL A 41 5.54 -1.07 -6.43
C VAL A 41 4.99 -0.69 -7.81
N ASP A 42 5.08 0.58 -8.16
CA ASP A 42 4.83 1.16 -9.49
C ASP A 42 6.17 1.20 -10.24
N HIS A 43 6.69 0.01 -10.60
CA HIS A 43 8.10 -0.16 -10.99
C HIS A 43 8.45 0.48 -12.35
N ASP A 44 7.49 0.61 -13.26
CA ASP A 44 7.69 1.13 -14.61
C ASP A 44 7.21 2.57 -14.80
N GLU A 45 6.87 3.26 -13.70
CA GLU A 45 6.31 4.61 -13.68
C GLU A 45 5.07 4.76 -14.60
N ASP A 46 4.40 3.65 -14.92
CA ASP A 46 3.23 3.64 -15.79
C ASP A 46 1.94 3.98 -15.02
N GLY A 47 2.06 4.11 -13.70
CA GLY A 47 0.98 4.40 -12.77
C GLY A 47 0.23 3.15 -12.32
N ARG A 48 0.77 1.94 -12.51
CA ARG A 48 0.17 0.67 -12.10
C ARG A 48 1.02 0.01 -11.04
N THR A 49 0.50 0.05 -9.82
CA THR A 49 1.09 -0.67 -8.71
C THR A 49 0.94 -2.20 -8.86
N VAL A 50 2.05 -2.93 -8.81
CA VAL A 50 2.07 -4.38 -8.70
C VAL A 50 2.14 -4.78 -7.23
N LEU A 51 1.18 -5.58 -6.77
CA LEU A 51 1.10 -6.10 -5.40
C LEU A 51 1.21 -7.63 -5.41
N ARG A 52 1.96 -8.19 -4.46
CA ARG A 52 1.88 -9.62 -4.11
C ARG A 52 1.52 -9.76 -2.63
N LEU A 53 0.23 -9.90 -2.35
CA LEU A 53 -0.26 -10.32 -1.04
C LEU A 53 -1.25 -11.49 -1.20
N ARG A 54 -1.13 -12.49 -0.32
CA ARG A 54 -2.18 -13.49 -0.08
C ARG A 54 -2.65 -13.30 1.35
N ALA A 55 -3.61 -12.39 1.54
CA ALA A 55 -4.27 -12.16 2.81
C ALA A 55 -5.77 -11.99 2.53
N ASP A 56 -6.60 -12.66 3.32
CA ASP A 56 -8.06 -12.47 3.36
C ASP A 56 -8.33 -11.28 4.29
N LEU A 57 -8.45 -10.10 3.68
CA LEU A 57 -8.61 -8.84 4.42
C LEU A 57 -10.06 -8.52 4.74
N ASN A 58 -11.01 -9.03 3.96
CA ASN A 58 -12.43 -8.78 4.12
C ASN A 58 -13.11 -9.82 5.04
N GLU A 59 -12.34 -10.82 5.50
CA GLU A 59 -12.76 -11.94 6.34
C GLU A 59 -13.88 -12.80 5.70
N ASP A 60 -13.92 -12.90 4.37
CA ASP A 60 -14.91 -13.72 3.64
C ASP A 60 -14.51 -15.19 3.51
N GLY A 61 -13.32 -15.55 3.99
CA GLY A 61 -12.76 -16.89 3.95
C GLY A 61 -11.90 -17.17 2.71
N ASN A 62 -11.76 -16.21 1.79
CA ASN A 62 -10.94 -16.32 0.59
C ASN A 62 -9.88 -15.22 0.56
N SER A 63 -8.70 -15.55 0.02
CA SER A 63 -7.73 -14.53 -0.40
C SER A 63 -7.74 -14.49 -1.91
N ASP A 64 -8.49 -13.56 -2.47
CA ASP A 64 -8.78 -13.48 -3.88
C ASP A 64 -8.39 -12.13 -4.52
N ILE A 65 -8.99 -11.87 -5.69
CA ILE A 65 -8.65 -10.71 -6.52
C ILE A 65 -9.22 -9.41 -5.96
N ASP A 66 -10.28 -9.47 -5.16
CA ASP A 66 -10.94 -8.30 -4.61
C ASP A 66 -10.08 -7.67 -3.50
N GLU A 67 -9.42 -8.47 -2.65
CA GLU A 67 -8.43 -7.96 -1.69
C GLU A 67 -7.25 -7.29 -2.41
N GLN A 68 -6.75 -7.91 -3.49
CA GLN A 68 -5.64 -7.35 -4.25
C GLN A 68 -6.04 -6.04 -4.93
N ALA A 69 -7.22 -5.98 -5.55
CA ALA A 69 -7.73 -4.78 -6.20
C ALA A 69 -7.92 -3.61 -5.23
N ALA A 70 -8.42 -3.89 -4.01
CA ALA A 70 -8.57 -2.89 -2.97
C ALA A 70 -7.21 -2.32 -2.53
N LEU A 71 -6.20 -3.18 -2.35
CA LEU A 71 -4.86 -2.76 -1.93
C LEU A 71 -4.10 -2.00 -3.02
N ILE A 72 -4.23 -2.41 -4.27
CA ILE A 72 -3.69 -1.67 -5.42
C ILE A 72 -4.32 -0.28 -5.46
N SER A 73 -5.65 -0.21 -5.39
CA SER A 73 -6.37 1.07 -5.37
C SER A 73 -5.96 1.97 -4.20
N LEU A 74 -5.72 1.38 -3.02
CA LEU A 74 -5.23 2.13 -1.85
C LEU A 74 -3.82 2.69 -2.09
N ALA A 75 -2.91 1.88 -2.60
CA ALA A 75 -1.54 2.28 -2.89
C ALA A 75 -1.48 3.39 -3.97
N ASP A 76 -2.20 3.22 -5.08
CA ASP A 76 -2.25 4.20 -6.17
C ASP A 76 -2.76 5.57 -5.69
N ASN A 77 -3.86 5.56 -4.92
CA ASN A 77 -4.43 6.80 -4.37
C ASN A 77 -3.46 7.46 -3.38
N PHE A 78 -2.81 6.68 -2.52
CA PHE A 78 -1.85 7.19 -1.55
C PHE A 78 -0.63 7.84 -2.24
N LEU A 79 -0.03 7.19 -3.24
CA LEU A 79 1.06 7.76 -4.03
C LEU A 79 0.62 9.03 -4.76
N THR A 80 -0.57 9.00 -5.37
CA THR A 80 -1.12 10.17 -6.08
C THR A 80 -1.26 11.37 -5.16
N ILE A 81 -1.90 11.19 -3.99
CA ILE A 81 -2.07 12.27 -3.01
C ILE A 81 -0.71 12.77 -2.50
N TYR A 82 0.22 11.86 -2.20
CA TYR A 82 1.55 12.23 -1.74
C TYR A 82 2.31 13.07 -2.78
N ARG A 83 2.29 12.63 -4.04
CA ARG A 83 2.93 13.35 -5.17
C ARG A 83 2.30 14.74 -5.35
N LEU A 84 0.97 14.84 -5.30
CA LEU A 84 0.27 16.13 -5.37
C LEU A 84 0.64 17.08 -4.21
N GLN A 85 0.73 16.56 -2.99
CA GLN A 85 1.15 17.35 -1.82
C GLN A 85 2.60 17.83 -1.95
N LYS A 86 3.50 16.97 -2.42
CA LYS A 86 4.92 17.31 -2.68
C LYS A 86 5.04 18.45 -3.70
N ASP A 87 4.20 18.42 -4.73
CA ASP A 87 4.16 19.46 -5.75
C ASP A 87 3.40 20.73 -5.32
N GLY A 88 2.78 20.76 -4.13
CA GLY A 88 1.99 21.88 -3.64
C GLY A 88 0.62 22.04 -4.33
N ARG A 89 0.03 20.93 -4.79
CA ARG A 89 -1.17 20.88 -5.65
C ARG A 89 -2.37 20.16 -5.03
N ALA A 90 -2.29 19.83 -3.74
CA ALA A 90 -3.32 19.10 -2.99
C ALA A 90 -4.34 20.02 -2.32
#